data_AF-E9SFV1-F1
#
_entry.id   AF-E9SFV1-F1
#
_cell.length_a   1.000
_cell.length_b   1.000
_cell.length_c   1.000
_cell.angle_alpha   90.00
_cell.angle_beta   90.00
_cell.angle_gamma   90.00
#
_symmetry.space_group_name_H-M   'P 1'
#
loop_
_entity.id
_entity.type
_entity.pdbx_description
1 polymer ?
#
loop_
_entity_poly.entity_id
_entity_poly.type
_entity_poly.pdbx_seq_one_letter_code
_entity_poly.pdbx_strand_id
1 'polypeptide(L)'
;MIQSFAPGEVTPEQAMQIGEELCDRYLKGDYQYVIAVHHDKSHLHCHIIFNNTNLYNGLSFTTEHNQGRKSERAWAELREISDEICAEHGISVIEPIGKGVSHYENEMQKEGKSWKEKLRVRIAEVMLYSRDFADFLRNCTASGIEYVYTPHNKYKLKFKLSGDGQQRFTRAETLGEGFTVESITEQIVEIQEKLSAANVTPDMLIEPPKPVAVPKPEPKPTQTVTAPTKPKQSAEPETITETSETAKRKAAAEQVEKFFAARRARRQAQLDMLNATAINPKPEPSAPTPQPTPAESKAPEKEKDAWAEIRGMRDSDEMIADLEAGGITSLDDLRGFFWNFKHPDDHTDELAKLRAKIEPIDKLIAMMEQHSQNYAIYKEYQERSAFTQKHFRKKNADAIDAFEEADKYIAEHIKPYYIKGKMPKQSDLQAKSTKLKEKYNALLPEHNAFVTKRDTAHKYTRQVRNYLQNKEQQERNRQYQEKKRTQQRKKDTLE
;
A
#
# COMPACT_ATOMS: atom_id res chain seq x y z
N MET A 1 -13.23 -1.74 -0.82
CA MET A 1 -12.67 -0.40 -0.53
C MET A 1 -11.76 -0.01 -1.68
N ILE A 2 -11.74 1.26 -2.08
CA ILE A 2 -10.84 1.76 -3.13
C ILE A 2 -10.23 3.07 -2.64
N GLN A 3 -8.91 3.19 -2.71
CA GLN A 3 -8.17 4.44 -2.52
C GLN A 3 -7.56 4.84 -3.87
N SER A 4 -7.45 6.13 -4.18
CA SER A 4 -6.99 6.61 -5.49
C SER A 4 -6.21 7.91 -5.32
N PHE A 5 -5.17 8.07 -6.13
CA PHE A 5 -4.21 9.17 -6.04
C PHE A 5 -4.24 10.03 -7.31
N ALA A 6 -3.70 11.25 -7.26
CA ALA A 6 -3.61 12.08 -8.47
C ALA A 6 -2.58 11.49 -9.47
N PRO A 7 -2.76 11.71 -10.79
CA PRO A 7 -1.80 11.24 -11.79
C PRO A 7 -0.37 11.77 -11.53
N GLY A 8 0.59 10.85 -11.39
CA GLY A 8 2.00 11.19 -11.17
C GLY A 8 2.39 11.59 -9.74
N GLU A 9 1.46 11.50 -8.79
CA GLU A 9 1.68 11.91 -7.39
C GLU A 9 2.38 10.86 -6.53
N VAL A 10 2.15 9.58 -6.83
CA VAL A 10 2.75 8.43 -6.13
C VAL A 10 3.32 7.42 -7.11
N THR A 11 4.30 6.62 -6.68
CA THR A 11 4.71 5.39 -7.37
C THR A 11 3.81 4.21 -6.99
N PRO A 12 3.82 3.09 -7.74
CA PRO A 12 3.08 1.88 -7.37
C PRO A 12 3.45 1.32 -5.99
N GLU A 13 4.72 1.45 -5.60
CA GLU A 13 5.25 1.02 -4.31
C GLU A 13 4.72 1.90 -3.17
N GLN A 14 4.71 3.23 -3.36
CA GLN A 14 4.11 4.16 -2.39
C GLN A 14 2.60 3.95 -2.28
N ALA A 15 1.91 3.72 -3.40
CA ALA A 15 0.48 3.41 -3.40
C ALA A 15 0.17 2.12 -2.60
N MET A 16 1.02 1.10 -2.70
CA MET A 16 0.91 -0.11 -1.87
C MET A 16 1.10 0.23 -0.39
N GLN A 17 2.20 0.91 -0.04
CA GLN A 17 2.51 1.28 1.34
C GLN A 17 1.38 2.08 2.01
N ILE A 18 0.85 3.10 1.32
CA ILE A 18 -0.25 3.93 1.81
C ILE A 18 -1.54 3.12 1.96
N GLY A 19 -1.81 2.19 1.02
CA GLY A 19 -2.97 1.33 1.08
C GLY A 19 -2.90 0.27 2.20
N GLU A 20 -1.70 -0.28 2.49
CA GLU A 20 -1.46 -1.13 3.65
C GLU A 20 -1.65 -0.35 4.96
N GLU A 21 -1.08 0.86 5.05
CA GLU A 21 -1.25 1.73 6.22
C GLU A 21 -2.73 2.10 6.47
N LEU A 22 -3.49 2.37 5.41
CA LEU A 22 -4.94 2.59 5.50
C LEU A 22 -5.65 1.34 6.06
N CYS A 23 -5.28 0.14 5.60
CA CYS A 23 -5.85 -1.11 6.11
C CYS A 23 -5.50 -1.33 7.59
N ASP A 24 -4.25 -1.12 7.98
CA ASP A 24 -3.79 -1.35 9.34
C ASP A 24 -4.42 -0.35 10.33
N ARG A 25 -4.51 0.94 9.98
CA ARG A 25 -5.19 1.96 10.81
C ARG A 25 -6.71 1.72 10.91
N TYR A 26 -7.36 1.33 9.82
CA TYR A 26 -8.83 1.19 9.76
C TYR A 26 -9.35 -0.15 10.27
N LEU A 27 -8.76 -1.26 9.80
CA LEU A 27 -9.18 -2.64 10.10
C LEU A 27 -8.51 -3.21 11.36
N LYS A 28 -7.47 -2.56 11.88
CA LYS A 28 -6.87 -2.79 13.22
C LYS A 28 -6.40 -4.23 13.49
N GLY A 29 -6.21 -5.03 12.43
CA GLY A 29 -5.88 -6.46 12.50
C GLY A 29 -7.06 -7.39 12.82
N ASP A 30 -8.27 -6.84 13.00
CA ASP A 30 -9.50 -7.59 13.30
C ASP A 30 -10.12 -8.25 12.07
N TYR A 31 -9.81 -7.74 10.88
CA TYR A 31 -10.35 -8.20 9.60
C TYR A 31 -9.24 -8.58 8.62
N GLN A 32 -9.34 -9.77 8.02
CA GLN A 32 -8.43 -10.22 6.97
C GLN A 32 -8.66 -9.41 5.69
N TYR A 33 -7.61 -9.01 4.99
CA TYR A 33 -7.73 -8.25 3.74
C TYR A 33 -6.74 -8.70 2.65
N VAL A 34 -7.06 -8.34 1.41
CA VAL A 34 -6.22 -8.44 0.22
C VAL A 34 -6.21 -7.06 -0.44
N ILE A 35 -5.02 -6.58 -0.78
CA ILE A 35 -4.78 -5.33 -1.49
C ILE A 35 -4.13 -5.59 -2.85
N ALA A 36 -4.54 -4.84 -3.88
CA ALA A 36 -3.94 -4.84 -5.20
C ALA A 36 -3.83 -3.41 -5.75
N VAL A 37 -2.62 -3.00 -6.12
CA VAL A 37 -2.37 -1.71 -6.79
C VAL A 37 -2.58 -1.85 -8.29
N HIS A 38 -3.45 -1.02 -8.85
CA HIS A 38 -3.81 -1.00 -10.26
C HIS A 38 -3.24 0.22 -10.97
N HIS A 39 -2.76 -0.02 -12.20
CA HIS A 39 -2.14 0.97 -13.11
C HIS A 39 -2.76 0.92 -14.52
N ASP A 40 -3.95 0.33 -14.65
CA ASP A 40 -4.72 0.17 -15.89
C ASP A 40 -5.46 1.46 -16.35
N LYS A 41 -5.33 2.55 -15.58
CA LYS A 41 -5.99 3.85 -15.80
C LYS A 41 -4.98 4.98 -15.75
N SER A 42 -5.45 6.20 -16.03
CA SER A 42 -4.66 7.44 -15.94
C SER A 42 -4.13 7.78 -14.54
N HIS A 43 -4.50 7.03 -13.51
CA HIS A 43 -4.11 7.23 -12.11
C HIS A 43 -3.93 5.88 -11.41
N LEU A 44 -3.03 5.85 -10.43
CA LEU A 44 -2.84 4.70 -9.56
C LEU A 44 -3.98 4.63 -8.53
N HIS A 45 -4.42 3.41 -8.25
CA HIS A 45 -5.48 3.16 -7.27
C HIS A 45 -5.33 1.78 -6.64
N CYS A 46 -5.67 1.68 -5.36
CA CYS A 46 -5.58 0.46 -4.56
C CYS A 46 -6.97 -0.15 -4.42
N HIS A 47 -7.18 -1.35 -4.95
CA HIS A 47 -8.35 -2.17 -4.66
C HIS A 47 -8.10 -2.96 -3.39
N ILE A 48 -8.95 -2.78 -2.39
CA ILE A 48 -8.84 -3.45 -1.10
C ILE A 48 -10.14 -4.22 -0.84
N ILE A 49 -10.02 -5.54 -0.70
CA ILE A 49 -11.12 -6.44 -0.35
C ILE A 49 -10.82 -6.98 1.05
N PHE A 50 -11.71 -6.75 2.00
CA PHE A 50 -11.59 -7.28 3.35
C PHE A 50 -12.76 -8.21 3.69
N ASN A 51 -12.51 -9.20 4.53
CA ASN A 51 -13.51 -10.12 5.05
C ASN A 51 -14.51 -9.31 5.89
N ASN A 52 -15.81 -9.46 5.63
CA ASN A 52 -16.84 -8.76 6.41
C ASN A 52 -17.02 -9.34 7.82
N THR A 53 -16.43 -10.50 8.15
CA THR A 53 -16.50 -11.10 9.49
C THR A 53 -15.22 -10.82 10.28
N ASN A 54 -15.36 -10.30 11.49
CA ASN A 54 -14.27 -10.09 12.45
C ASN A 54 -13.68 -11.45 12.87
N LEU A 55 -12.35 -11.57 12.80
CA LEU A 55 -11.60 -12.80 13.02
C LEU A 55 -11.71 -13.34 14.46
N TYR A 56 -11.96 -12.46 15.44
CA TYR A 56 -11.88 -12.78 16.86
C TYR A 56 -13.24 -13.01 17.52
N ASN A 57 -14.26 -12.23 17.15
CA ASN A 57 -15.58 -12.29 17.78
C ASN A 57 -16.70 -12.79 16.84
N GLY A 58 -16.42 -12.97 15.55
CA GLY A 58 -17.38 -13.48 14.57
C GLY A 58 -18.52 -12.51 14.21
N LEU A 59 -18.49 -11.26 14.70
CA LEU A 59 -19.44 -10.23 14.31
C LEU A 59 -19.12 -9.70 12.92
N SER A 60 -20.13 -9.14 12.25
CA SER A 60 -19.92 -8.51 10.95
C SER A 60 -19.43 -7.07 11.09
N PHE A 61 -18.60 -6.60 10.16
CA PHE A 61 -18.15 -5.22 10.06
C PHE A 61 -19.33 -4.24 10.02
N THR A 62 -20.43 -4.65 9.39
CA THR A 62 -21.69 -3.89 9.38
C THR A 62 -22.31 -3.78 10.78
N THR A 63 -22.20 -4.84 11.59
CA THR A 63 -22.64 -4.87 12.99
C THR A 63 -21.73 -4.06 13.90
N GLU A 64 -20.42 -4.03 13.67
CA GLU A 64 -19.48 -3.32 14.57
C GLU A 64 -19.34 -1.83 14.25
N HIS A 65 -19.11 -1.48 12.98
CA HIS A 65 -18.68 -0.13 12.58
C HIS A 65 -19.76 0.69 11.84
N ASN A 66 -20.92 0.10 11.57
CA ASN A 66 -21.96 0.70 10.72
C ASN A 66 -23.31 0.94 11.46
N GLN A 67 -23.31 0.78 12.79
CA GLN A 67 -24.39 1.24 13.66
C GLN A 67 -24.34 2.78 13.84
N GLY A 68 -25.46 3.41 14.14
CA GLY A 68 -25.54 4.86 14.38
C GLY A 68 -25.93 5.73 13.18
N ARG A 69 -25.72 7.04 13.30
CA ARG A 69 -26.14 8.03 12.28
C ARG A 69 -25.24 7.95 11.05
N LYS A 70 -25.74 8.37 9.87
CA LYS A 70 -24.97 8.32 8.61
C LYS A 70 -23.63 9.07 8.67
N SER A 71 -23.50 10.09 9.51
CA SER A 71 -22.29 10.87 9.77
C SER A 71 -21.26 10.16 10.67
N GLU A 72 -21.68 9.13 11.40
CA GLU A 72 -20.89 8.40 12.41
C GLU A 72 -20.54 6.97 11.91
N ARG A 73 -20.85 6.66 10.65
CA ARG A 73 -20.59 5.34 10.06
C ARG A 73 -19.14 5.20 9.63
N ALA A 74 -18.67 3.96 9.57
CA ALA A 74 -17.35 3.54 9.11
C ALA A 74 -16.77 4.30 7.90
N TRP A 75 -17.60 4.74 6.94
CA TRP A 75 -17.16 5.53 5.78
C TRP A 75 -16.62 6.94 6.11
N ALA A 76 -17.05 7.54 7.23
CA ALA A 76 -16.54 8.82 7.70
C ALA A 76 -15.16 8.65 8.36
N GLU A 77 -15.05 7.70 9.29
CA GLU A 77 -13.76 7.27 9.90
C GLU A 77 -12.75 6.87 8.81
N LEU A 78 -13.18 6.13 7.79
CA LEU A 78 -12.32 5.74 6.67
C LEU A 78 -11.77 6.94 5.89
N ARG A 79 -12.62 7.94 5.62
CA ARG A 79 -12.18 9.15 4.91
C ARG A 79 -11.19 9.93 5.77
N GLU A 80 -11.52 10.15 7.05
CA GLU A 80 -10.65 10.88 7.98
C GLU A 80 -9.26 10.24 8.07
N ILE A 81 -9.19 8.91 8.25
CA ILE A 81 -7.92 8.16 8.25
C ILE A 81 -7.20 8.26 6.90
N SER A 82 -7.90 8.17 5.77
CA SER A 82 -7.27 8.30 4.44
C SER A 82 -6.72 9.72 4.20
N ASP A 83 -7.46 10.75 4.61
CA ASP A 83 -7.08 12.15 4.45
C ASP A 83 -5.88 12.49 5.37
N GLU A 84 -5.86 11.96 6.61
CA GLU A 84 -4.71 12.01 7.53
C GLU A 84 -3.45 11.36 6.92
N ILE A 85 -3.55 10.13 6.40
CA ILE A 85 -2.40 9.43 5.80
C ILE A 85 -1.88 10.20 4.57
N CYS A 86 -2.76 10.67 3.68
CA CYS A 86 -2.34 11.48 2.54
C CYS A 86 -1.60 12.76 3.00
N ALA A 87 -2.10 13.45 4.02
CA ALA A 87 -1.42 14.63 4.58
C ALA A 87 -0.05 14.29 5.20
N GLU A 88 0.07 13.16 5.93
CA GLU A 88 1.33 12.70 6.53
C GLU A 88 2.39 12.35 5.47
N HIS A 89 1.98 11.77 4.34
CA HIS A 89 2.87 11.47 3.20
C HIS A 89 3.12 12.66 2.26
N GLY A 90 2.54 13.84 2.54
CA GLY A 90 2.72 15.05 1.73
C GLY A 90 1.98 15.04 0.38
N ILE A 91 0.92 14.24 0.29
CA ILE A 91 0.09 13.96 -0.89
C ILE A 91 -1.17 14.84 -0.83
N SER A 92 -1.76 15.16 -1.99
CA SER A 92 -2.97 15.99 -2.05
C SER A 92 -4.16 15.34 -1.33
N VAL A 93 -4.89 16.16 -0.58
CA VAL A 93 -6.11 15.78 0.14
C VAL A 93 -7.29 16.49 -0.52
N ILE A 94 -8.42 15.78 -0.67
CA ILE A 94 -9.61 16.34 -1.31
C ILE A 94 -10.37 17.19 -0.29
N GLU A 95 -10.22 18.51 -0.37
CA GLU A 95 -11.00 19.42 0.47
C GLU A 95 -12.52 19.16 0.33
N PRO A 96 -13.29 19.17 1.42
CA PRO A 96 -14.71 18.83 1.39
C PRO A 96 -15.54 19.98 0.77
N ILE A 97 -15.75 19.92 -0.54
CA ILE A 97 -16.64 20.82 -1.31
C ILE A 97 -18.12 20.52 -0.99
N GLY A 98 -18.54 20.81 0.26
CA GLY A 98 -19.92 20.76 0.72
C GLY A 98 -20.63 19.41 0.58
N LYS A 99 -21.92 19.45 0.25
CA LYS A 99 -22.74 18.25 0.02
C LYS A 99 -22.48 17.71 -1.39
N GLY A 100 -21.62 16.70 -1.49
CA GLY A 100 -21.29 16.04 -2.76
C GLY A 100 -22.53 15.59 -3.55
N VAL A 101 -22.49 15.83 -4.86
CA VAL A 101 -23.53 15.42 -5.82
C VAL A 101 -23.59 13.89 -5.91
N SER A 102 -24.80 13.31 -5.96
CA SER A 102 -24.94 11.85 -6.08
C SER A 102 -24.37 11.33 -7.41
N HIS A 103 -23.85 10.10 -7.44
CA HIS A 103 -23.25 9.49 -8.64
C HIS A 103 -24.14 9.62 -9.88
N TYR A 104 -25.42 9.26 -9.74
CA TYR A 104 -26.43 9.36 -10.79
C TYR A 104 -26.64 10.81 -11.27
N GLU A 105 -26.64 11.79 -10.38
CA GLU A 105 -26.80 13.20 -10.76
C GLU A 105 -25.56 13.74 -11.48
N ASN A 106 -24.36 13.31 -11.07
CA ASN A 106 -23.09 13.63 -11.74
C ASN A 106 -23.00 12.97 -13.14
N GLU A 107 -23.40 11.71 -13.28
CA GLU A 107 -23.48 11.04 -14.59
C GLU A 107 -24.48 11.74 -15.52
N MET A 108 -25.69 12.05 -15.03
CA MET A 108 -26.68 12.78 -15.81
C MET A 108 -26.24 14.21 -16.16
N GLN A 109 -25.40 14.85 -15.34
CA GLN A 109 -24.77 16.12 -15.69
C GLN A 109 -23.72 15.94 -16.81
N LYS A 110 -22.83 14.94 -16.71
CA LYS A 110 -21.83 14.62 -17.75
C LYS A 110 -22.46 14.23 -19.09
N GLU A 111 -23.61 13.56 -19.06
CA GLU A 111 -24.39 13.20 -20.26
C GLU A 111 -25.27 14.35 -20.80
N GLY A 112 -25.33 15.51 -20.13
CA GLY A 112 -26.21 16.62 -20.51
C GLY A 112 -27.72 16.35 -20.32
N LYS A 113 -28.07 15.26 -19.62
CA LYS A 113 -29.46 14.79 -19.42
C LYS A 113 -30.07 15.22 -18.08
N SER A 114 -29.30 15.88 -17.21
CA SER A 114 -29.76 16.33 -15.89
C SER A 114 -30.94 17.31 -16.00
N TRP A 115 -32.14 16.83 -15.69
CA TRP A 115 -33.35 17.67 -15.63
C TRP A 115 -33.24 18.79 -14.59
N LYS A 116 -32.47 18.57 -13.51
CA LYS A 116 -32.15 19.61 -12.53
C LYS A 116 -31.35 20.74 -13.15
N GLU A 117 -30.40 20.41 -14.02
CA GLU A 117 -29.57 21.42 -14.69
C GLU A 117 -30.39 22.22 -15.71
N LYS A 118 -31.22 21.54 -16.50
CA LYS A 118 -32.21 22.21 -17.36
C LYS A 118 -33.10 23.17 -16.57
N LEU A 119 -33.56 22.76 -15.39
CA LEU A 119 -34.39 23.59 -14.51
C LEU A 119 -33.61 24.77 -13.92
N ARG A 120 -32.35 24.61 -13.52
CA ARG A 120 -31.47 25.72 -13.09
C ARG A 120 -31.30 26.76 -14.20
N VAL A 121 -30.92 26.31 -15.40
CA VAL A 121 -30.72 27.19 -16.57
C VAL A 121 -32.00 27.94 -16.90
N ARG A 122 -33.15 27.26 -16.95
CA ARG A 122 -34.45 27.89 -17.25
C ARG A 122 -34.88 28.88 -16.17
N ILE A 123 -34.59 28.61 -14.89
CA ILE A 123 -34.86 29.57 -13.80
C ILE A 123 -33.94 30.80 -13.92
N ALA A 124 -32.65 30.61 -14.17
CA ALA A 124 -31.70 31.71 -14.34
C ALA A 124 -32.03 32.61 -15.54
N GLU A 125 -32.44 32.01 -16.66
CA GLU A 125 -32.98 32.73 -17.83
C GLU A 125 -34.22 33.56 -17.43
N VAL A 126 -35.18 32.98 -16.72
CA VAL A 126 -36.37 33.69 -16.23
C VAL A 126 -36.00 34.83 -15.27
N MET A 127 -35.00 34.65 -14.40
CA MET A 127 -34.52 35.72 -13.50
C MET A 127 -33.97 36.92 -14.27
N LEU A 128 -33.21 36.68 -15.35
CA LEU A 128 -32.61 37.73 -16.19
C LEU A 128 -33.67 38.66 -16.83
N TYR A 129 -34.84 38.13 -17.16
CA TYR A 129 -35.96 38.88 -17.75
C TYR A 129 -36.97 39.43 -16.75
N SER A 130 -36.76 39.22 -15.45
CA SER A 130 -37.73 39.58 -14.41
C SER A 130 -37.38 40.90 -13.72
N ARG A 131 -38.40 41.72 -13.44
CA ARG A 131 -38.23 43.03 -12.78
C ARG A 131 -38.25 42.97 -11.26
N ASP A 132 -39.04 42.06 -10.72
CA ASP A 132 -39.23 41.84 -9.29
C ASP A 132 -39.61 40.36 -9.05
N PHE A 133 -39.67 39.93 -7.78
CA PHE A 133 -39.98 38.54 -7.44
C PHE A 133 -41.41 38.11 -7.86
N ALA A 134 -42.39 39.01 -7.89
CA ALA A 134 -43.74 38.68 -8.36
C ALA A 134 -43.79 38.54 -9.89
N ASP A 135 -42.98 39.32 -10.61
CA ASP A 135 -42.75 39.21 -12.05
C ASP A 135 -42.04 37.91 -12.41
N PHE A 136 -41.02 37.53 -11.65
CA PHE A 136 -40.34 36.24 -11.76
C PHE A 136 -41.30 35.05 -11.66
N LEU A 137 -42.25 35.07 -10.71
CA LEU A 137 -43.24 34.01 -10.60
C LEU A 137 -44.20 33.95 -11.82
N ARG A 138 -44.60 35.10 -12.38
CA ARG A 138 -45.39 35.15 -13.63
C ARG A 138 -44.60 34.59 -14.81
N ASN A 139 -43.35 35.03 -14.95
CA ASN A 139 -42.44 34.63 -16.03
C ASN A 139 -42.06 33.14 -15.94
N CYS A 140 -42.00 32.55 -14.74
CA CYS A 140 -41.86 31.11 -14.56
C CYS A 140 -43.00 30.34 -15.24
N THR A 141 -44.26 30.73 -14.99
CA THR A 141 -45.42 30.08 -15.60
C THR A 141 -45.44 30.24 -17.12
N ALA A 142 -45.12 31.44 -17.62
CA ALA A 142 -45.00 31.68 -19.07
C ALA A 142 -43.90 30.83 -19.73
N SER A 143 -42.81 30.55 -19.01
CA SER A 143 -41.66 29.78 -19.49
C SER A 143 -41.77 28.26 -19.33
N GLY A 144 -42.92 27.74 -18.88
CA GLY A 144 -43.17 26.30 -18.70
C GLY A 144 -42.75 25.74 -17.33
N ILE A 145 -42.59 26.59 -16.33
CA ILE A 145 -42.23 26.21 -14.95
C ILE A 145 -43.45 26.36 -14.04
N GLU A 146 -43.99 25.23 -13.58
CA GLU A 146 -44.95 25.18 -12.47
C GLU A 146 -44.22 25.51 -11.16
N TYR A 147 -44.78 26.41 -10.34
CA TYR A 147 -44.23 26.73 -9.03
C TYR A 147 -45.27 26.58 -7.90
N VAL A 148 -44.78 26.37 -6.68
CA VAL A 148 -45.56 26.44 -5.44
C VAL A 148 -44.81 27.34 -4.48
N TYR A 149 -45.38 28.52 -4.20
CA TYR A 149 -44.85 29.47 -3.23
C TYR A 149 -45.72 29.48 -1.96
N THR A 150 -45.14 29.07 -0.84
CA THR A 150 -45.78 29.02 0.48
C THR A 150 -44.83 29.60 1.54
N PRO A 151 -44.77 30.93 1.73
CA PRO A 151 -43.73 31.59 2.52
C PRO A 151 -43.72 31.20 4.01
N HIS A 152 -44.83 30.71 4.54
CA HIS A 152 -44.97 30.28 5.94
C HIS A 152 -44.56 28.82 6.18
N ASN A 153 -44.14 28.10 5.13
CA ASN A 153 -43.74 26.68 5.20
C ASN A 153 -42.21 26.56 5.30
N LYS A 154 -41.72 25.44 5.85
CA LYS A 154 -40.28 25.13 5.97
C LYS A 154 -39.53 25.16 4.63
N TYR A 155 -40.22 24.89 3.53
CA TYR A 155 -39.69 25.00 2.17
C TYR A 155 -40.56 26.00 1.42
N LYS A 156 -40.04 27.21 1.22
CA LYS A 156 -40.85 28.37 0.82
C LYS A 156 -41.25 28.31 -0.65
N LEU A 157 -40.37 27.80 -1.50
CA LEU A 157 -40.55 27.77 -2.95
C LEU A 157 -40.20 26.40 -3.54
N LYS A 158 -40.99 25.94 -4.50
CA LYS A 158 -40.78 24.68 -5.20
C LYS A 158 -41.09 24.86 -6.67
N PHE A 159 -40.35 24.18 -7.54
CA PHE A 159 -40.45 24.27 -8.99
C PHE A 159 -40.66 22.88 -9.62
N LYS A 160 -41.30 22.83 -10.78
CA LYS A 160 -41.43 21.65 -11.63
C LYS A 160 -41.45 22.11 -13.09
N LEU A 161 -40.70 21.43 -13.95
CA LEU A 161 -40.74 21.69 -15.39
C LEU A 161 -41.95 20.95 -16.00
N SER A 162 -42.84 21.67 -16.67
CA SER A 162 -43.99 21.08 -17.34
C SER A 162 -43.56 20.35 -18.63
N GLY A 163 -44.14 19.19 -18.90
CA GLY A 163 -43.90 18.41 -20.13
C GLY A 163 -42.82 17.32 -20.02
N ASP A 164 -41.70 17.57 -19.33
CA ASP A 164 -40.52 16.67 -19.28
C ASP A 164 -40.68 15.44 -18.33
N GLY A 165 -41.91 14.94 -18.13
CA GLY A 165 -42.21 13.73 -17.34
C GLY A 165 -41.98 13.82 -15.82
N GLN A 166 -41.61 15.00 -15.30
CA GLN A 166 -41.31 15.20 -13.88
C GLN A 166 -42.54 15.05 -12.98
N GLN A 167 -42.59 13.97 -12.20
CA GLN A 167 -43.74 13.63 -11.33
C GLN A 167 -43.84 14.42 -10.01
N ARG A 168 -42.75 15.06 -9.56
CA ARG A 168 -42.69 15.71 -8.23
C ARG A 168 -42.02 17.08 -8.31
N PHE A 169 -42.57 18.02 -7.55
CA PHE A 169 -41.97 19.34 -7.32
C PHE A 169 -40.61 19.24 -6.61
N THR A 170 -39.65 19.99 -7.11
CA THR A 170 -38.29 20.15 -6.58
C THR A 170 -38.22 21.38 -5.69
N ARG A 171 -37.52 21.29 -4.57
CA ARG A 171 -37.42 22.40 -3.62
C ARG A 171 -36.36 23.39 -4.08
N ALA A 172 -36.61 24.69 -3.97
CA ALA A 172 -35.65 25.75 -4.24
C ALA A 172 -34.27 25.47 -3.61
N GLU A 173 -34.29 25.12 -2.31
CA GLU A 173 -33.10 24.85 -1.50
C GLU A 173 -32.33 23.58 -1.93
N THR A 174 -32.89 22.77 -2.85
CA THR A 174 -32.22 21.59 -3.44
C THR A 174 -31.63 21.84 -4.82
N LEU A 175 -31.88 23.02 -5.41
CA LEU A 175 -31.24 23.44 -6.66
C LEU A 175 -29.90 24.13 -6.38
N GLY A 176 -29.82 24.92 -5.30
CA GLY A 176 -28.63 25.60 -4.80
C GLY A 176 -29.01 26.78 -3.90
N GLU A 177 -28.05 27.39 -3.21
CA GLU A 177 -28.30 28.55 -2.33
C GLU A 177 -28.80 29.76 -3.14
N GLY A 178 -28.26 29.96 -4.35
CA GLY A 178 -28.70 30.97 -5.32
C GLY A 178 -30.12 30.82 -5.88
N PHE A 179 -30.86 29.77 -5.50
CA PHE A 179 -32.25 29.54 -5.94
C PHE A 179 -33.28 29.72 -4.80
N THR A 180 -32.84 30.18 -3.62
CA THR A 180 -33.71 30.56 -2.50
C THR A 180 -34.55 31.80 -2.85
N VAL A 181 -35.65 32.03 -2.11
CA VAL A 181 -36.55 33.19 -2.36
C VAL A 181 -35.78 34.50 -2.17
N GLU A 182 -34.97 34.53 -1.12
CA GLU A 182 -34.09 35.62 -0.72
C GLU A 182 -33.07 35.90 -1.83
N SER A 183 -32.28 34.89 -2.21
CA SER A 183 -31.22 35.07 -3.22
C SER A 183 -31.76 35.33 -4.63
N ILE A 184 -32.92 34.77 -5.01
CA ILE A 184 -33.57 35.13 -6.28
C ILE A 184 -33.98 36.61 -6.27
N THR A 185 -34.51 37.11 -5.15
CA THR A 185 -34.91 38.51 -5.01
C THR A 185 -33.70 39.44 -5.08
N GLU A 186 -32.62 39.11 -4.38
CA GLU A 186 -31.35 39.85 -4.39
C GLU A 186 -30.73 39.89 -5.80
N GLN A 187 -30.63 38.74 -6.48
CA GLN A 187 -30.09 38.66 -7.84
C GLN A 187 -30.93 39.43 -8.86
N ILE A 188 -32.27 39.42 -8.74
CA ILE A 188 -33.14 40.23 -9.62
C ILE A 188 -32.85 41.73 -9.41
N VAL A 189 -32.71 42.19 -8.16
CA VAL A 189 -32.34 43.58 -7.87
C VAL A 189 -30.97 43.92 -8.48
N GLU A 190 -29.95 43.09 -8.26
CA GLU A 190 -28.60 43.30 -8.81
C GLU A 190 -28.60 43.33 -10.36
N ILE A 191 -29.40 42.47 -11.01
CA ILE A 191 -29.58 42.46 -12.47
C ILE A 191 -30.24 43.76 -12.94
N GLN A 192 -31.29 44.24 -12.27
CA GLN A 192 -31.96 45.49 -12.64
C GLN A 192 -31.09 46.74 -12.38
N GLU A 193 -30.28 46.74 -11.32
CA GLU A 193 -29.27 47.78 -11.08
C GLU A 193 -28.21 47.80 -12.20
N LYS A 194 -27.70 46.65 -12.63
CA LYS A 194 -26.75 46.56 -13.76
C LYS A 194 -27.36 46.99 -15.09
N LEU A 195 -28.60 46.57 -15.39
CA LEU A 195 -29.31 46.96 -16.61
C LEU A 195 -29.56 48.48 -16.67
N SER A 196 -29.98 49.08 -15.55
CA SER A 196 -30.22 50.52 -15.45
C SER A 196 -28.95 51.36 -15.44
N ALA A 197 -27.86 50.88 -14.84
CA ALA A 197 -26.55 51.55 -14.88
C ALA A 197 -25.88 51.50 -16.26
N ALA A 198 -26.06 50.40 -17.01
CA ALA A 198 -25.42 50.21 -18.31
C ALA A 198 -26.24 50.72 -19.50
N ASN A 199 -27.57 50.92 -19.35
CA ASN A 199 -28.49 51.25 -20.44
C ASN A 199 -28.54 50.15 -21.53
N VAL A 200 -28.46 48.89 -21.08
CA VAL A 200 -28.20 47.69 -21.88
C VAL A 200 -29.40 46.72 -21.83
N THR A 201 -29.65 45.97 -22.90
CA THR A 201 -30.70 44.93 -22.92
C THR A 201 -30.24 43.61 -22.28
N PRO A 202 -31.16 42.80 -21.70
CA PRO A 202 -30.82 41.53 -21.06
C PRO A 202 -29.94 40.58 -21.89
N ASP A 203 -30.17 40.49 -23.21
CA ASP A 203 -29.39 39.64 -24.13
C ASP A 203 -27.87 39.93 -24.12
N MET A 204 -27.47 41.18 -23.83
CA MET A 204 -26.06 41.59 -23.83
C MET A 204 -25.31 41.23 -22.54
N LEU A 205 -26.00 40.71 -21.51
CA LEU A 205 -25.38 40.17 -20.29
C LEU A 205 -24.96 38.69 -20.43
N ILE A 206 -25.27 38.05 -21.56
CA ILE A 206 -24.91 36.66 -21.86
C ILE A 206 -23.61 36.66 -22.67
N GLU A 207 -22.48 36.28 -22.06
CA GLU A 207 -21.22 36.14 -22.81
C GLU A 207 -21.33 35.03 -23.88
N PRO A 208 -20.93 35.29 -25.14
CA PRO A 208 -20.94 34.26 -26.18
C PRO A 208 -19.83 33.22 -25.96
N PRO A 209 -20.08 31.93 -26.26
CA PRO A 209 -19.11 30.87 -26.02
C PRO A 209 -17.87 31.01 -26.92
N LYS A 210 -16.68 30.97 -26.32
CA LYS A 210 -15.40 30.96 -27.05
C LYS A 210 -15.29 29.69 -27.93
N PRO A 211 -14.85 29.78 -29.20
CA PRO A 211 -14.81 28.62 -30.09
C PRO A 211 -13.81 27.55 -29.64
N VAL A 212 -14.25 26.29 -29.62
CA VAL A 212 -13.38 25.12 -29.41
C VAL A 212 -12.77 24.71 -30.75
N ALA A 213 -11.46 24.85 -30.89
CA ALA A 213 -10.73 24.43 -32.09
C ALA A 213 -10.54 22.90 -32.13
N VAL A 214 -11.02 22.26 -33.19
CA VAL A 214 -10.83 20.82 -33.46
C VAL A 214 -9.58 20.61 -34.33
N PRO A 215 -8.64 19.71 -33.96
CA PRO A 215 -7.41 19.49 -34.72
C PRO A 215 -7.56 18.44 -35.84
N LYS A 216 -7.05 18.75 -37.05
CA LYS A 216 -6.70 17.79 -38.12
C LYS A 216 -5.67 18.43 -39.10
N PRO A 217 -4.98 17.67 -39.98
CA PRO A 217 -3.55 17.43 -39.72
C PRO A 217 -2.56 17.75 -40.87
N GLU A 218 -1.29 17.95 -40.50
CA GLU A 218 -0.06 17.84 -41.32
C GLU A 218 0.14 18.84 -42.50
N PRO A 219 1.38 19.05 -43.03
CA PRO A 219 2.63 18.29 -42.81
C PRO A 219 3.90 19.08 -42.38
N LYS A 220 4.97 18.33 -42.05
CA LYS A 220 6.39 18.76 -41.90
C LYS A 220 7.02 19.17 -43.25
N PRO A 221 8.06 20.03 -43.31
CA PRO A 221 9.50 19.66 -43.11
C PRO A 221 10.31 20.68 -42.25
N THR A 222 11.22 20.33 -41.32
CA THR A 222 12.60 19.75 -41.44
C THR A 222 13.74 20.78 -41.23
N GLN A 223 14.69 20.43 -40.32
CA GLN A 223 16.10 20.92 -40.18
C GLN A 223 16.36 22.31 -39.49
N THR A 224 17.44 22.54 -38.69
CA THR A 224 18.47 21.64 -38.08
C THR A 224 19.05 22.14 -36.72
N VAL A 225 19.63 21.22 -35.96
CA VAL A 225 20.63 21.27 -34.85
C VAL A 225 21.54 22.52 -34.73
N THR A 226 21.66 23.07 -33.50
CA THR A 226 22.96 23.21 -32.77
C THR A 226 22.79 23.68 -31.30
N ALA A 227 23.75 23.27 -30.46
CA ALA A 227 24.01 23.71 -29.08
C ALA A 227 25.53 23.60 -28.82
N PRO A 228 26.10 24.06 -27.69
CA PRO A 228 25.60 24.93 -26.62
C PRO A 228 26.54 26.16 -26.39
N THR A 229 26.38 26.94 -25.29
CA THR A 229 27.47 27.47 -24.39
C THR A 229 26.93 28.56 -23.43
N LYS A 230 27.29 28.47 -22.14
CA LYS A 230 27.23 29.52 -21.07
C LYS A 230 28.70 29.95 -20.79
N PRO A 231 29.06 31.08 -20.11
CA PRO A 231 28.22 31.90 -19.20
C PRO A 231 28.46 33.43 -19.21
N LYS A 232 27.76 34.13 -18.30
CA LYS A 232 28.29 35.10 -17.29
C LYS A 232 27.50 36.43 -17.22
N GLN A 233 26.78 36.63 -16.13
CA GLN A 233 26.32 37.95 -15.63
C GLN A 233 26.31 37.94 -14.09
N SER A 234 26.37 39.12 -13.48
CA SER A 234 26.73 39.35 -12.08
C SER A 234 25.57 39.89 -11.23
N ALA A 235 25.51 39.43 -9.96
CA ALA A 235 24.99 40.10 -8.75
C ALA A 235 23.74 41.02 -8.90
N GLU A 236 22.54 40.59 -8.50
CA GLU A 236 21.98 40.60 -7.11
C GLU A 236 21.16 41.88 -6.81
N PRO A 237 20.11 41.87 -5.94
CA PRO A 237 20.05 41.14 -4.67
C PRO A 237 18.71 40.45 -4.29
N GLU A 238 18.76 39.22 -3.77
CA GLU A 238 17.75 38.65 -2.83
C GLU A 238 18.40 37.67 -1.83
N THR A 239 19.24 38.19 -0.93
CA THR A 239 20.02 37.39 0.05
C THR A 239 19.57 37.60 1.51
N ILE A 240 18.37 37.16 1.89
CA ILE A 240 17.93 37.16 3.31
C ILE A 240 17.22 35.87 3.77
N THR A 241 16.57 35.10 2.88
CA THR A 241 15.74 33.94 3.29
C THR A 241 16.50 32.60 3.36
N GLU A 242 17.25 32.22 2.32
CA GLU A 242 17.89 30.89 2.22
C GLU A 242 18.95 30.61 3.31
N THR A 243 19.72 31.62 3.70
CA THR A 243 20.75 31.49 4.75
C THR A 243 20.14 31.16 6.11
N SER A 244 18.90 31.60 6.36
CA SER A 244 18.17 31.27 7.60
C SER A 244 17.76 29.80 7.65
N GLU A 245 17.40 29.19 6.51
CA GLU A 245 17.04 27.77 6.45
C GLU A 245 18.26 26.86 6.51
N THR A 246 19.34 27.19 5.79
CA THR A 246 20.59 26.42 5.89
C THR A 246 21.23 26.53 7.27
N ALA A 247 21.17 27.69 7.93
CA ALA A 247 21.60 27.83 9.33
C ALA A 247 20.72 27.00 10.28
N LYS A 248 19.39 27.00 10.13
CA LYS A 248 18.48 26.17 10.93
C LYS A 248 18.71 24.68 10.72
N ARG A 249 18.87 24.21 9.47
CA ARG A 249 19.16 22.80 9.14
C ARG A 249 20.54 22.38 9.67
N LYS A 250 21.56 23.24 9.59
CA LYS A 250 22.89 22.97 10.15
C LYS A 250 22.88 22.95 11.69
N ALA A 251 22.17 23.86 12.34
CA ALA A 251 22.02 23.87 13.79
C ALA A 251 21.22 22.65 14.30
N ALA A 252 20.18 22.23 13.58
CA ALA A 252 19.44 21.00 13.87
C ALA A 252 20.33 19.75 13.73
N ALA A 253 21.10 19.65 12.63
CA ALA A 253 22.06 18.58 12.44
C ALA A 253 23.14 18.56 13.54
N GLU A 254 23.65 19.71 13.97
CA GLU A 254 24.65 19.81 15.04
C GLU A 254 24.08 19.47 16.43
N GLN A 255 22.81 19.78 16.70
CA GLN A 255 22.12 19.32 17.93
C GLN A 255 21.90 17.79 17.92
N VAL A 256 21.53 17.23 16.76
CA VAL A 256 21.36 15.78 16.57
C VAL A 256 22.70 15.05 16.70
N GLU A 257 23.78 15.58 16.11
CA GLU A 257 25.15 15.06 16.26
C GLU A 257 25.61 15.10 17.73
N LYS A 258 25.34 16.20 18.46
CA LYS A 258 25.62 16.31 19.90
C LYS A 258 24.81 15.30 20.73
N PHE A 259 23.55 15.05 20.37
CA PHE A 259 22.73 14.01 21.01
C PHE A 259 23.29 12.60 20.78
N PHE A 260 23.70 12.27 19.55
CA PHE A 260 24.35 10.98 19.25
C PHE A 260 25.77 10.87 19.82
N ALA A 261 26.53 11.95 19.94
CA ALA A 261 27.82 11.98 20.62
C ALA A 261 27.67 11.71 22.14
N ALA A 262 26.70 12.35 22.80
CA ALA A 262 26.38 12.08 24.21
C ALA A 262 25.92 10.63 24.44
N ARG A 263 25.18 10.05 23.49
CA ARG A 263 24.77 8.62 23.55
C ARG A 263 25.95 7.66 23.32
N ARG A 264 26.89 8.00 22.43
CA ARG A 264 28.17 7.26 22.25
C ARG A 264 29.04 7.31 23.52
N ALA A 265 29.18 8.49 24.14
CA ALA A 265 29.92 8.66 25.39
C ALA A 265 29.32 7.84 26.57
N ARG A 266 27.97 7.80 26.70
CA ARG A 266 27.30 6.93 27.69
C ARG A 266 27.57 5.44 27.44
N ARG A 267 27.56 5.00 26.18
CA ARG A 267 27.86 3.60 25.82
C ARG A 267 29.31 3.23 26.14
N GLN A 268 30.26 4.15 25.89
CA GLN A 268 31.66 3.94 26.25
C GLN A 268 31.84 3.86 27.77
N ALA A 269 31.25 4.77 28.54
CA ALA A 269 31.30 4.73 30.00
C ALA A 269 30.69 3.45 30.60
N GLN A 270 29.64 2.88 29.98
CA GLN A 270 29.08 1.57 30.38
C GLN A 270 30.01 0.40 30.03
N LEU A 271 30.68 0.44 28.86
CA LEU A 271 31.69 -0.56 28.48
C LEU A 271 32.93 -0.48 29.38
N ASP A 272 33.38 0.72 29.74
CA ASP A 272 34.51 0.92 30.65
C ASP A 272 34.18 0.46 32.07
N MET A 273 32.92 0.65 32.54
CA MET A 273 32.45 0.04 33.80
C MET A 273 32.43 -1.49 33.74
N LEU A 274 31.97 -2.09 32.63
CA LEU A 274 31.93 -3.55 32.45
C LEU A 274 33.35 -4.16 32.34
N ASN A 275 34.29 -3.44 31.73
CA ASN A 275 35.69 -3.86 31.65
C ASN A 275 36.43 -3.67 33.00
N ALA A 276 36.06 -2.67 33.79
CA ALA A 276 36.58 -2.48 35.15
C ALA A 276 36.13 -3.59 36.13
N THR A 277 34.93 -4.18 35.93
CA THR A 277 34.51 -5.39 36.67
C THR A 277 35.12 -6.68 36.13
N ALA A 278 35.79 -6.66 34.97
CA ALA A 278 36.39 -7.85 34.35
C ALA A 278 37.85 -8.12 34.80
N ILE A 279 38.46 -7.28 35.64
CA ILE A 279 39.82 -7.47 36.15
C ILE A 279 39.83 -7.55 37.69
N ASN A 280 39.50 -8.74 38.22
CA ASN A 280 40.39 -9.45 39.17
C ASN A 280 39.94 -10.92 39.38
N PRO A 281 40.87 -11.87 39.61
CA PRO A 281 40.57 -13.30 39.45
C PRO A 281 40.33 -14.07 40.77
N LYS A 282 39.42 -15.06 40.66
CA LYS A 282 39.38 -16.42 41.26
C LYS A 282 39.59 -16.62 42.80
N PRO A 283 38.71 -17.38 43.49
CA PRO A 283 38.84 -17.67 44.93
C PRO A 283 39.61 -18.98 45.25
N GLU A 284 40.21 -19.03 46.44
CA GLU A 284 40.68 -20.24 47.15
C GLU A 284 40.24 -20.22 48.63
N PRO A 285 40.17 -21.37 49.34
CA PRO A 285 39.49 -21.47 50.65
C PRO A 285 40.44 -21.63 51.87
N SER A 286 40.09 -21.06 53.03
CA SER A 286 40.61 -21.46 54.36
C SER A 286 39.87 -20.86 55.57
N ALA A 287 39.49 -21.75 56.51
CA ALA A 287 39.35 -21.65 57.99
C ALA A 287 38.68 -20.43 58.73
N PRO A 288 38.13 -20.61 59.97
CA PRO A 288 37.10 -19.71 60.52
C PRO A 288 37.45 -18.94 61.82
N THR A 289 36.78 -17.80 62.07
CA THR A 289 36.31 -17.24 63.40
C THR A 289 35.73 -15.82 63.20
N PRO A 290 35.04 -15.19 64.19
CA PRO A 290 33.70 -15.52 64.69
C PRO A 290 32.66 -14.41 64.38
N GLN A 291 31.38 -14.64 64.72
CA GLN A 291 30.28 -13.66 64.51
C GLN A 291 30.46 -12.34 65.28
N PRO A 292 29.88 -11.26 64.74
CA PRO A 292 29.00 -10.40 65.53
C PRO A 292 27.54 -10.39 65.06
N THR A 293 26.68 -10.02 66.00
CA THR A 293 25.19 -10.03 66.04
C THR A 293 24.53 -9.25 64.89
N PRO A 294 23.31 -9.62 64.41
CA PRO A 294 22.86 -9.24 63.07
C PRO A 294 22.32 -7.81 62.95
N ALA A 295 22.74 -7.13 61.88
CA ALA A 295 21.98 -6.03 61.29
C ALA A 295 21.00 -6.61 60.25
N GLU A 296 19.71 -6.37 60.47
CA GLU A 296 18.61 -6.83 59.63
C GLU A 296 18.70 -6.23 58.22
N SER A 297 19.24 -7.01 57.27
CA SER A 297 19.24 -6.66 55.85
C SER A 297 18.27 -7.56 55.11
N LYS A 298 17.23 -6.94 54.53
CA LYS A 298 16.26 -7.64 53.68
C LYS A 298 16.98 -8.36 52.54
N ALA A 299 16.57 -9.59 52.26
CA ALA A 299 16.98 -10.31 51.06
C ALA A 299 16.70 -9.46 49.81
N PRO A 300 17.55 -9.54 48.77
CA PRO A 300 17.24 -8.89 47.50
C PRO A 300 15.93 -9.47 46.96
N GLU A 301 14.94 -8.60 46.80
CA GLU A 301 13.70 -8.96 46.11
C GLU A 301 14.08 -9.48 44.72
N LYS A 302 13.56 -10.66 44.35
CA LYS A 302 13.66 -11.12 42.96
C LYS A 302 13.05 -10.02 42.09
N GLU A 303 13.82 -9.49 41.14
CA GLU A 303 13.27 -8.60 40.12
C GLU A 303 12.03 -9.28 39.55
N LYS A 304 10.88 -8.61 39.68
CA LYS A 304 9.66 -9.07 39.03
C LYS A 304 9.95 -9.06 37.55
N ASP A 305 9.68 -10.19 36.90
CA ASP A 305 9.64 -10.25 35.44
C ASP A 305 8.74 -9.11 34.92
N ALA A 306 9.37 -8.15 34.26
CA ALA A 306 8.72 -6.95 33.76
C ALA A 306 7.72 -7.25 32.62
N TRP A 307 7.80 -8.45 32.04
CA TRP A 307 6.92 -8.95 30.99
C TRP A 307 5.73 -9.74 31.55
N ALA A 308 5.83 -10.34 32.74
CA ALA A 308 4.74 -11.09 33.37
C ALA A 308 3.46 -10.28 33.60
N GLU A 309 3.57 -8.98 33.85
CA GLU A 309 2.42 -8.07 34.03
C GLU A 309 1.83 -7.56 32.69
N ILE A 310 2.50 -7.82 31.54
CA ILE A 310 2.09 -7.38 30.21
C ILE A 310 1.30 -8.49 29.49
N ARG A 311 0.00 -8.27 29.29
CA ARG A 311 -0.89 -9.22 28.59
C ARG A 311 -0.37 -9.56 27.20
N GLY A 312 -0.02 -10.83 26.97
CA GLY A 312 0.47 -11.34 25.69
C GLY A 312 1.99 -11.31 25.51
N MET A 313 2.75 -10.86 26.51
CA MET A 313 4.23 -10.87 26.52
C MET A 313 4.81 -11.70 27.67
N ARG A 314 3.98 -12.44 28.41
CA ARG A 314 4.38 -13.18 29.62
C ARG A 314 5.51 -14.20 29.40
N ASP A 315 5.65 -14.70 28.18
CA ASP A 315 6.64 -15.72 27.80
C ASP A 315 7.78 -15.11 26.95
N SER A 316 8.04 -13.79 27.09
CA SER A 316 9.01 -13.05 26.27
C SER A 316 10.41 -13.64 26.28
N ASP A 317 10.88 -14.14 27.42
CA ASP A 317 12.21 -14.75 27.54
C ASP A 317 12.29 -16.06 26.74
N GLU A 318 11.21 -16.84 26.68
CA GLU A 318 11.11 -18.05 25.83
C GLU A 318 11.02 -17.67 24.35
N MET A 319 10.28 -16.60 24.02
CA MET A 319 10.22 -16.07 22.65
C MET A 319 11.59 -15.59 22.17
N ILE A 320 12.34 -14.87 23.00
CA ILE A 320 13.69 -14.39 22.68
C ILE A 320 14.64 -15.57 22.50
N ALA A 321 14.61 -16.56 23.40
CA ALA A 321 15.45 -17.75 23.29
C ALA A 321 15.16 -18.57 22.02
N ASP A 322 13.89 -18.73 21.63
CA ASP A 322 13.53 -19.45 20.39
C ASP A 322 13.91 -18.64 19.13
N LEU A 323 13.73 -17.30 19.15
CA LEU A 323 14.20 -16.41 18.08
C LEU A 323 15.73 -16.49 17.91
N GLU A 324 16.49 -16.41 18.99
CA GLU A 324 17.96 -16.54 18.99
C GLU A 324 18.39 -17.94 18.49
N ALA A 325 17.73 -19.01 18.93
CA ALA A 325 17.98 -20.37 18.46
C ALA A 325 17.65 -20.55 16.95
N GLY A 326 16.65 -19.84 16.45
CA GLY A 326 16.34 -19.73 15.01
C GLY A 326 17.30 -18.84 14.23
N GLY A 327 18.29 -18.20 14.87
CA GLY A 327 19.28 -17.33 14.23
C GLY A 327 18.83 -15.88 14.01
N ILE A 328 17.84 -15.41 14.77
CA ILE A 328 17.35 -14.02 14.75
C ILE A 328 17.95 -13.30 15.96
N THR A 329 19.00 -12.54 15.73
CA THR A 329 19.83 -11.95 16.79
C THR A 329 19.51 -10.49 17.12
N SER A 330 18.61 -9.86 16.37
CA SER A 330 18.22 -8.46 16.57
C SER A 330 16.79 -8.17 16.14
N LEU A 331 16.25 -7.05 16.63
CA LEU A 331 14.94 -6.55 16.21
C LEU A 331 14.91 -6.19 14.71
N ASP A 332 16.03 -5.75 14.14
CA ASP A 332 16.08 -5.39 12.72
C ASP A 332 16.11 -6.65 11.82
N ASP A 333 16.78 -7.73 12.25
CA ASP A 333 16.65 -9.06 11.63
C ASP A 333 15.18 -9.51 11.64
N LEU A 334 14.52 -9.42 12.80
CA LEU A 334 13.11 -9.82 12.96
C LEU A 334 12.15 -8.97 12.11
N ARG A 335 12.39 -7.65 12.03
CA ARG A 335 11.62 -6.72 11.19
C ARG A 335 11.72 -7.04 9.70
N GLY A 336 12.83 -7.64 9.25
CA GLY A 336 12.96 -8.14 7.87
C GLY A 336 11.85 -9.13 7.49
N PHE A 337 11.33 -9.90 8.46
CA PHE A 337 10.24 -10.85 8.29
C PHE A 337 8.85 -10.29 8.61
N PHE A 338 8.72 -8.99 8.85
CA PHE A 338 7.40 -8.37 9.03
C PHE A 338 6.69 -8.12 7.69
N TRP A 339 7.43 -8.09 6.59
CA TRP A 339 6.97 -7.64 5.29
C TRP A 339 7.29 -8.67 4.22
N ASN A 340 6.44 -8.78 3.19
CA ASN A 340 6.59 -9.78 2.13
C ASN A 340 7.62 -9.37 1.05
N PHE A 341 8.82 -8.95 1.47
CA PHE A 341 9.93 -8.68 0.56
C PHE A 341 10.77 -9.92 0.30
N LYS A 342 11.34 -10.02 -0.90
CA LYS A 342 12.30 -11.09 -1.21
C LYS A 342 13.58 -10.88 -0.41
N HIS A 343 13.91 -11.83 0.45
CA HIS A 343 15.12 -11.79 1.27
C HIS A 343 16.36 -12.06 0.41
N PRO A 344 17.54 -11.45 0.68
CA PRO A 344 18.77 -11.74 -0.07
C PRO A 344 19.17 -13.21 -0.02
N ASP A 345 18.96 -13.87 1.12
CA ASP A 345 19.23 -15.31 1.33
C ASP A 345 18.08 -16.22 0.82
N ASP A 346 17.02 -15.68 0.23
CA ASP A 346 15.92 -16.47 -0.35
C ASP A 346 16.24 -16.98 -1.75
N HIS A 347 16.96 -18.09 -1.78
CA HIS A 347 17.33 -18.80 -3.01
C HIS A 347 16.22 -19.70 -3.59
N THR A 348 14.95 -19.59 -3.15
CA THR A 348 13.85 -20.46 -3.62
C THR A 348 13.77 -20.53 -5.15
N ASP A 349 13.79 -19.37 -5.82
CA ASP A 349 13.77 -19.27 -7.29
C ASP A 349 15.00 -19.90 -7.95
N GLU A 350 16.17 -19.77 -7.31
CA GLU A 350 17.45 -20.18 -7.89
C GLU A 350 17.62 -21.69 -7.80
N LEU A 351 17.28 -22.27 -6.64
CA LEU A 351 17.20 -23.71 -6.42
C LEU A 351 16.17 -24.35 -7.37
N ALA A 352 14.99 -23.73 -7.56
CA ALA A 352 14.00 -24.19 -8.54
C ALA A 352 14.54 -24.16 -9.99
N LYS A 353 15.20 -23.07 -10.40
CA LYS A 353 15.84 -22.95 -11.74
C LYS A 353 17.00 -23.92 -11.95
N LEU A 354 17.74 -24.27 -10.89
CA LEU A 354 18.81 -25.29 -10.94
C LEU A 354 18.21 -26.70 -11.01
N ARG A 355 17.23 -27.00 -10.17
CA ARG A 355 16.50 -28.28 -10.14
C ARG A 355 15.88 -28.61 -11.51
N ALA A 356 15.19 -27.66 -12.12
CA ALA A 356 14.61 -27.80 -13.46
C ALA A 356 15.66 -28.05 -14.58
N LYS A 357 16.95 -27.76 -14.34
CA LYS A 357 18.06 -28.10 -15.24
C LYS A 357 18.72 -29.44 -14.90
N ILE A 358 18.71 -29.84 -13.63
CA ILE A 358 19.29 -31.10 -13.15
C ILE A 358 18.39 -32.28 -13.50
N GLU A 359 17.10 -32.23 -13.15
CA GLU A 359 16.18 -33.37 -13.29
C GLU A 359 16.11 -33.95 -14.72
N PRO A 360 16.03 -33.16 -15.81
CA PRO A 360 16.03 -33.70 -17.17
C PRO A 360 17.37 -34.34 -17.56
N ILE A 361 18.49 -33.81 -17.06
CA ILE A 361 19.82 -34.37 -17.34
C ILE A 361 20.00 -35.69 -16.59
N ASP A 362 19.61 -35.76 -15.32
CA ASP A 362 19.68 -36.99 -14.53
C ASP A 362 18.77 -38.08 -15.11
N LYS A 363 17.54 -37.73 -15.51
CA LYS A 363 16.65 -38.67 -16.19
C LYS A 363 17.22 -39.16 -17.52
N LEU A 364 17.87 -38.28 -18.30
CA LEU A 364 18.55 -38.67 -19.53
C LEU A 364 19.75 -39.59 -19.27
N ILE A 365 20.55 -39.35 -18.23
CA ILE A 365 21.65 -40.23 -17.82
C ILE A 365 21.12 -41.62 -17.42
N ALA A 366 20.05 -41.67 -16.60
CA ALA A 366 19.43 -42.93 -16.19
C ALA A 366 18.88 -43.73 -17.38
N MET A 367 18.27 -43.05 -18.36
CA MET A 367 17.80 -43.70 -19.58
C MET A 367 18.96 -44.19 -20.46
N MET A 368 20.05 -43.44 -20.58
CA MET A 368 21.27 -43.91 -21.28
C MET A 368 21.87 -45.15 -20.60
N GLU A 369 21.84 -45.20 -19.27
CA GLU A 369 22.29 -46.37 -18.51
C GLU A 369 21.37 -47.58 -18.72
N GLN A 370 20.05 -47.41 -18.59
CA GLN A 370 19.03 -48.44 -18.86
C GLN A 370 19.11 -48.99 -20.30
N HIS A 371 19.32 -48.12 -21.29
CA HIS A 371 19.58 -48.51 -22.67
C HIS A 371 20.87 -49.35 -22.77
N SER A 372 21.96 -48.93 -22.12
CA SER A 372 23.24 -49.66 -22.16
C SER A 372 23.18 -51.05 -21.49
N GLN A 373 22.48 -51.17 -20.36
CA GLN A 373 22.36 -52.42 -19.60
C GLN A 373 21.54 -53.46 -20.36
N ASN A 374 20.46 -53.05 -21.02
CA ASN A 374 19.57 -53.95 -21.75
C ASN A 374 20.01 -54.20 -23.21
N TYR A 375 20.99 -53.45 -23.74
CA TYR A 375 21.44 -53.54 -25.14
C TYR A 375 21.83 -54.96 -25.58
N ALA A 376 22.51 -55.74 -24.73
CA ALA A 376 22.91 -57.10 -25.07
C ALA A 376 21.71 -58.03 -25.30
N ILE A 377 20.69 -57.95 -24.44
CA ILE A 377 19.44 -58.72 -24.54
C ILE A 377 18.62 -58.26 -25.75
N TYR A 378 18.54 -56.94 -25.97
CA TYR A 378 17.84 -56.38 -27.12
C TYR A 378 18.50 -56.75 -28.45
N LYS A 379 19.84 -56.74 -28.52
CA LYS A 379 20.59 -57.19 -29.69
C LYS A 379 20.33 -58.67 -29.99
N GLU A 380 20.37 -59.53 -28.97
CA GLU A 380 20.03 -60.95 -29.13
C GLU A 380 18.58 -61.15 -29.60
N TYR A 381 17.65 -60.32 -29.12
CA TYR A 381 16.25 -60.31 -29.58
C TYR A 381 16.11 -59.92 -31.07
N GLN A 382 16.92 -58.98 -31.56
CA GLN A 382 16.92 -58.54 -32.97
C GLN A 382 17.62 -59.52 -33.92
N GLU A 383 18.68 -60.19 -33.48
CA GLU A 383 19.42 -61.18 -34.28
C GLU A 383 18.69 -62.54 -34.41
N ARG A 384 17.62 -62.76 -33.63
CA ARG A 384 16.81 -63.98 -33.65
C ARG A 384 15.78 -63.99 -34.80
N SER A 385 15.58 -65.18 -35.38
CA SER A 385 14.54 -65.41 -36.38
C SER A 385 13.13 -65.10 -35.84
N ALA A 386 12.25 -64.56 -36.69
CA ALA A 386 10.88 -64.18 -36.32
C ALA A 386 10.09 -65.28 -35.58
N PHE A 387 10.36 -66.56 -35.89
CA PHE A 387 9.74 -67.71 -35.21
C PHE A 387 10.17 -67.83 -33.74
N THR A 388 11.45 -67.60 -33.42
CA THR A 388 11.98 -67.70 -32.05
C THR A 388 11.88 -66.38 -31.27
N GLN A 389 11.85 -65.26 -31.98
CA GLN A 389 11.77 -63.90 -31.45
C GLN A 389 10.54 -63.69 -30.53
N LYS A 390 9.37 -64.25 -30.88
CA LYS A 390 8.14 -64.16 -30.07
C LYS A 390 8.29 -64.80 -28.68
N HIS A 391 8.92 -65.97 -28.60
CA HIS A 391 9.15 -66.65 -27.32
C HIS A 391 10.23 -65.93 -26.49
N PHE A 392 11.28 -65.42 -27.16
CA PHE A 392 12.34 -64.66 -26.51
C PHE A 392 11.82 -63.33 -25.91
N ARG A 393 10.95 -62.60 -26.60
CA ARG A 393 10.30 -61.40 -26.02
C ARG A 393 9.44 -61.75 -24.81
N LYS A 394 8.67 -62.84 -24.86
CA LYS A 394 7.87 -63.26 -23.70
C LYS A 394 8.74 -63.59 -22.47
N LYS A 395 9.98 -64.07 -22.66
CA LYS A 395 10.91 -64.40 -21.56
C LYS A 395 11.68 -63.18 -21.03
N ASN A 396 11.96 -62.20 -21.87
CA ASN A 396 12.77 -61.02 -21.52
C ASN A 396 12.01 -59.70 -21.73
N ALA A 397 10.68 -59.71 -21.51
CA ALA A 397 9.79 -58.60 -21.84
C ALA A 397 10.26 -57.30 -21.17
N ASP A 398 10.44 -57.33 -19.86
CA ASP A 398 10.86 -56.17 -19.06
C ASP A 398 12.15 -55.52 -19.57
N ALA A 399 13.14 -56.32 -19.98
CA ALA A 399 14.42 -55.83 -20.51
C ALA A 399 14.30 -55.22 -21.92
N ILE A 400 13.46 -55.82 -22.78
CA ILE A 400 13.22 -55.34 -24.15
C ILE A 400 12.36 -54.07 -24.12
N ASP A 401 11.30 -54.06 -23.32
CA ASP A 401 10.40 -52.92 -23.17
C ASP A 401 11.13 -51.73 -22.50
N ALA A 402 11.97 -51.99 -21.48
CA ALA A 402 12.83 -50.97 -20.87
C ALA A 402 13.90 -50.42 -21.85
N PHE A 403 14.39 -51.23 -22.78
CA PHE A 403 15.29 -50.74 -23.84
C PHE A 403 14.55 -49.86 -24.84
N GLU A 404 13.37 -50.28 -25.32
CA GLU A 404 12.55 -49.53 -26.28
C GLU A 404 12.04 -48.20 -25.69
N GLU A 405 11.67 -48.17 -24.40
CA GLU A 405 11.34 -46.93 -23.69
C GLU A 405 12.54 -45.99 -23.61
N ALA A 406 13.71 -46.50 -23.23
CA ALA A 406 14.92 -45.71 -23.06
C ALA A 406 15.42 -45.14 -24.40
N ASP A 407 15.48 -45.94 -25.47
CA ASP A 407 15.86 -45.48 -26.82
C ASP A 407 14.94 -44.33 -27.30
N LYS A 408 13.62 -44.52 -27.18
CA LYS A 408 12.64 -43.48 -27.53
C LYS A 408 12.85 -42.21 -26.71
N TYR A 409 12.97 -42.33 -25.38
CA TYR A 409 13.14 -41.16 -24.51
C TYR A 409 14.44 -40.40 -24.84
N ILE A 410 15.54 -41.12 -25.06
CA ILE A 410 16.82 -40.55 -25.48
C ILE A 410 16.64 -39.80 -26.80
N ALA A 411 16.08 -40.43 -27.84
CA ALA A 411 15.92 -39.84 -29.17
C ALA A 411 15.11 -38.52 -29.16
N GLU A 412 14.09 -38.43 -28.30
CA GLU A 412 13.28 -37.23 -28.09
C GLU A 412 14.04 -36.13 -27.32
N HIS A 413 14.76 -36.48 -26.24
CA HIS A 413 15.25 -35.52 -25.25
C HIS A 413 16.75 -35.17 -25.35
N ILE A 414 17.54 -35.88 -26.17
CA ILE A 414 19.01 -35.69 -26.22
C ILE A 414 19.46 -34.49 -27.07
N LYS A 415 18.66 -34.05 -28.05
CA LYS A 415 19.02 -32.97 -29.00
C LYS A 415 19.46 -31.65 -28.35
N PRO A 416 18.82 -31.14 -27.27
CA PRO A 416 19.24 -29.89 -26.60
C PRO A 416 20.63 -29.95 -25.94
N TYR A 417 21.23 -31.14 -25.85
CA TYR A 417 22.51 -31.38 -25.16
C TYR A 417 23.68 -31.68 -26.13
N TYR A 418 23.48 -31.49 -27.45
CA TYR A 418 24.50 -31.79 -28.45
C TYR A 418 25.75 -30.90 -28.31
N ILE A 419 26.92 -31.53 -28.40
CA ILE A 419 28.22 -30.87 -28.32
C ILE A 419 28.80 -30.81 -29.73
N LYS A 420 28.92 -29.60 -30.30
CA LYS A 420 29.42 -29.37 -31.67
C LYS A 420 28.69 -30.22 -32.73
N GLY A 421 27.35 -30.33 -32.61
CA GLY A 421 26.50 -31.10 -33.52
C GLY A 421 26.56 -32.62 -33.33
N LYS A 422 27.32 -33.14 -32.36
CA LYS A 422 27.40 -34.57 -32.04
C LYS A 422 26.59 -34.89 -30.77
N MET A 423 26.05 -36.10 -30.73
CA MET A 423 25.40 -36.66 -29.54
C MET A 423 26.40 -36.65 -28.36
N PRO A 424 26.01 -36.13 -27.18
CA PRO A 424 26.89 -36.09 -26.01
C PRO A 424 27.14 -37.51 -25.48
N LYS A 425 28.29 -37.73 -24.85
CA LYS A 425 28.52 -38.97 -24.09
C LYS A 425 27.83 -38.87 -22.73
N GLN A 426 27.52 -40.03 -22.13
CA GLN A 426 27.01 -40.11 -20.76
C GLN A 426 27.94 -39.39 -19.76
N SER A 427 29.26 -39.48 -19.96
CA SER A 427 30.27 -38.75 -19.17
C SER A 427 30.13 -37.22 -19.25
N ASP A 428 29.75 -36.69 -20.41
CA ASP A 428 29.62 -35.25 -20.64
C ASP A 428 28.35 -34.72 -19.95
N LEU A 429 27.27 -35.52 -19.97
CA LEU A 429 26.04 -35.25 -19.23
C LEU A 429 26.25 -35.36 -17.72
N GLN A 430 26.96 -36.39 -17.25
CA GLN A 430 27.34 -36.55 -15.84
C GLN A 430 28.14 -35.33 -15.36
N ALA A 431 29.19 -34.92 -16.07
CA ALA A 431 29.97 -33.72 -15.75
C ALA A 431 29.12 -32.43 -15.73
N LYS A 432 28.08 -32.34 -16.58
CA LYS A 432 27.13 -31.22 -16.58
C LYS A 432 26.17 -31.28 -15.38
N SER A 433 25.67 -32.45 -15.01
CA SER A 433 24.82 -32.66 -13.82
C SER A 433 25.59 -32.34 -12.55
N THR A 434 26.80 -32.88 -12.38
CA THR A 434 27.67 -32.61 -11.22
C THR A 434 27.90 -31.12 -11.02
N LYS A 435 28.27 -30.38 -12.07
CA LYS A 435 28.45 -28.91 -12.00
C LYS A 435 27.19 -28.12 -11.65
N LEU A 436 26.00 -28.65 -11.94
CA LEU A 436 24.74 -28.03 -11.54
C LEU A 436 24.39 -28.39 -10.09
N LYS A 437 24.67 -29.63 -9.66
CA LYS A 437 24.51 -30.11 -8.27
C LYS A 437 25.47 -29.41 -7.31
N GLU A 438 26.71 -29.14 -7.72
CA GLU A 438 27.67 -28.31 -6.98
C GLU A 438 27.09 -26.91 -6.69
N LYS A 439 26.48 -26.27 -7.69
CA LYS A 439 25.83 -24.96 -7.52
C LYS A 439 24.58 -25.03 -6.64
N TYR A 440 23.78 -26.08 -6.78
CA TYR A 440 22.61 -26.31 -5.94
C TYR A 440 23.03 -26.50 -4.47
N ASN A 441 24.03 -27.35 -4.23
CA ASN A 441 24.58 -27.64 -2.90
C ASN A 441 25.33 -26.45 -2.27
N ALA A 442 25.82 -25.49 -3.07
CA ALA A 442 26.41 -24.25 -2.57
C ALA A 442 25.35 -23.28 -2.00
N LEU A 443 24.17 -23.19 -2.63
CA LEU A 443 23.07 -22.31 -2.18
C LEU A 443 22.20 -22.95 -1.08
N LEU A 444 22.19 -24.28 -0.99
CA LEU A 444 21.33 -25.03 -0.07
C LEU A 444 21.55 -24.69 1.43
N PRO A 445 22.78 -24.50 1.95
CA PRO A 445 23.01 -24.14 3.35
C PRO A 445 22.45 -22.76 3.70
N GLU A 446 22.66 -21.76 2.83
CA GLU A 446 22.14 -20.40 3.00
C GLU A 446 20.61 -20.40 2.97
N HIS A 447 20.01 -21.08 1.99
CA HIS A 447 18.56 -21.21 1.88
C HIS A 447 17.95 -21.93 3.09
N ASN A 448 18.56 -23.02 3.57
CA ASN A 448 18.07 -23.74 4.74
C ASN A 448 18.15 -22.87 6.00
N ALA A 449 19.24 -22.11 6.18
CA ALA A 449 19.37 -21.17 7.29
C ALA A 449 18.32 -20.05 7.20
N PHE A 450 18.04 -19.53 5.99
CA PHE A 450 16.95 -18.59 5.75
C PHE A 450 15.57 -19.17 6.08
N VAL A 451 15.27 -20.40 5.65
CA VAL A 451 13.99 -21.07 5.94
C VAL A 451 13.80 -21.24 7.45
N THR A 452 14.83 -21.69 8.18
CA THR A 452 14.78 -21.76 9.65
C THR A 452 14.52 -20.39 10.28
N LYS A 453 15.27 -19.34 9.89
CA LYS A 453 15.04 -17.97 10.37
C LYS A 453 13.62 -17.50 10.09
N ARG A 454 13.13 -17.68 8.87
CA ARG A 454 11.78 -17.27 8.43
C ARG A 454 10.70 -17.94 9.27
N ASP A 455 10.79 -19.25 9.44
CA ASP A 455 9.74 -20.04 10.11
C ASP A 455 9.69 -19.71 11.60
N THR A 456 10.85 -19.53 12.26
CA THR A 456 10.93 -19.03 13.63
C THR A 456 10.45 -17.58 13.75
N ALA A 457 10.81 -16.69 12.82
CA ALA A 457 10.35 -15.30 12.82
C ALA A 457 8.82 -15.22 12.71
N HIS A 458 8.23 -15.94 11.76
CA HIS A 458 6.79 -15.95 11.49
C HIS A 458 5.96 -16.39 12.71
N LYS A 459 6.50 -17.28 13.55
CA LYS A 459 5.88 -17.74 14.81
C LYS A 459 5.57 -16.58 15.76
N TYR A 460 6.44 -15.56 15.83
CA TYR A 460 6.35 -14.46 16.80
C TYR A 460 6.12 -13.08 16.18
N THR A 461 6.35 -12.90 14.88
CA THR A 461 6.18 -11.63 14.13
C THR A 461 4.86 -10.92 14.45
N ARG A 462 3.74 -11.65 14.53
CA ARG A 462 2.42 -11.07 14.86
C ARG A 462 2.36 -10.52 16.29
N GLN A 463 2.90 -11.25 17.27
CA GLN A 463 2.87 -10.86 18.67
C GLN A 463 3.75 -9.63 18.91
N VAL A 464 4.98 -9.65 18.36
CA VAL A 464 5.93 -8.54 18.48
C VAL A 464 5.42 -7.29 17.74
N ARG A 465 4.83 -7.42 16.54
CA ARG A 465 4.20 -6.29 15.81
C ARG A 465 3.09 -5.65 16.62
N ASN A 466 2.15 -6.45 17.13
CA ASN A 466 1.03 -5.96 17.93
C ASN A 466 1.51 -5.24 19.20
N TYR A 467 2.55 -5.77 19.87
CA TYR A 467 3.17 -5.10 21.03
C TYR A 467 3.77 -3.73 20.65
N LEU A 468 4.54 -3.67 19.55
CA LEU A 468 5.17 -2.44 19.08
C LEU A 468 4.13 -1.36 18.71
N GLN A 469 3.10 -1.72 17.92
CA GLN A 469 2.02 -0.82 17.52
C GLN A 469 1.26 -0.26 18.75
N ASN A 470 0.95 -1.13 19.73
CA ASN A 470 0.30 -0.71 20.97
C ASN A 470 1.18 0.25 21.79
N LYS A 471 2.49 0.00 21.86
CA LYS A 471 3.44 0.86 22.57
C LYS A 471 3.55 2.24 21.89
N GLU A 472 3.68 2.28 20.57
CA GLU A 472 3.68 3.53 19.81
C GLU A 472 2.38 4.33 20.01
N GLN A 473 1.23 3.65 19.99
CA GLN A 473 -0.06 4.32 20.23
C GLN A 473 -0.15 4.89 21.66
N GLN A 474 0.38 4.19 22.67
CA GLN A 474 0.47 4.72 24.04
C GLN A 474 1.39 5.95 24.11
N GLU A 475 2.53 5.94 23.42
CA GLU A 475 3.45 7.08 23.35
C GLU A 475 2.82 8.28 22.60
N ARG A 476 2.14 8.05 21.46
CA ARG A 476 1.36 9.08 20.74
C ARG A 476 0.27 9.69 21.64
N ASN A 477 -0.52 8.85 22.31
CA ASN A 477 -1.56 9.28 23.24
C ASN A 477 -0.99 10.14 24.39
N ARG A 478 0.17 9.75 24.94
CA ARG A 478 0.86 10.52 25.98
C ARG A 478 1.33 11.89 25.47
N GLN A 479 1.98 11.94 24.31
CA GLN A 479 2.41 13.20 23.70
C GLN A 479 1.22 14.13 23.40
N TYR A 480 0.09 13.58 22.95
CA TYR A 480 -1.14 14.34 22.74
C TYR A 480 -1.68 14.93 24.05
N GLN A 481 -1.73 14.15 25.14
CA GLN A 481 -2.14 14.65 26.46
C GLN A 481 -1.19 15.73 27.01
N GLU A 482 0.13 15.60 26.78
CA GLU A 482 1.13 16.61 27.15
C GLU A 482 0.97 17.90 26.32
N LYS A 483 0.70 17.80 25.00
CA LYS A 483 0.34 18.95 24.14
C LYS A 483 -0.95 19.64 24.62
N LYS A 484 -2.00 18.88 24.94
CA LYS A 484 -3.26 19.43 25.46
C LYS A 484 -3.08 20.15 26.80
N ARG A 485 -2.32 19.56 27.74
CA ARG A 485 -1.98 20.18 29.03
C ARG A 485 -1.15 21.46 28.89
N THR A 486 -0.23 21.51 27.93
CA THR A 486 0.59 22.72 27.68
C THR A 486 -0.19 23.81 26.96
N GLN A 487 -1.12 23.47 26.06
CA GLN A 487 -2.08 24.44 25.50
C GLN A 487 -3.01 25.02 26.57
N GLN A 488 -3.55 24.18 27.45
CA GLN A 488 -4.39 24.63 28.58
C GLN A 488 -3.64 25.63 29.46
N ARG A 489 -2.43 25.28 29.93
CA ARG A 489 -1.57 26.18 30.74
C ARG A 489 -1.22 27.50 30.05
N LYS A 490 -1.08 27.52 28.72
CA LYS A 490 -0.85 28.76 27.96
C LYS A 490 -2.11 29.64 27.89
N LYS A 491 -3.30 29.04 27.91
CA LYS A 491 -4.56 29.79 27.99
C LYS A 491 -4.74 30.37 29.40
N ASP A 492 -4.52 29.56 30.43
CA ASP A 492 -4.60 29.95 31.85
C ASP A 492 -3.51 30.95 32.30
N THR A 493 -2.63 31.42 31.40
CA THR A 493 -1.61 32.46 31.63
C THR A 493 -1.72 33.66 30.68
N LEU A 494 -2.77 33.70 29.85
CA LEU A 494 -3.15 34.82 28.99
C LEU A 494 -4.50 35.45 29.40
N GLU A 495 -5.17 34.85 30.39
CA GLU A 495 -6.25 35.44 31.21
C GLU A 495 -5.65 36.01 32.51
#